data_AF-A0AAP9DTH5-F1
#
_entry.id   AF-A0AAP9DTH5-F1
#
_cell.length_a   1.000
_cell.length_b   1.000
_cell.length_c   1.000
_cell.angle_alpha   90.00
_cell.angle_beta   90.00
_cell.angle_gamma   90.00
#
_symmetry.space_group_name_H-M   'P 1'
#
loop_
_entity.id
_entity.type
_entity.pdbx_description
1 polymer ?
#
loop_
_entity_poly.entity_id
_entity_poly.type
_entity_poly.pdbx_seq_one_letter_code
_entity_poly.pdbx_strand_id
1 'polypeptide(L)'
;MAICIEFELIEERGTVARYRYGHCMQTLEYEMEVDLSKLMSGEIAKDTPLNNIIVFTSEKKSEFMAYRVFSKIYKHYAAEGQYVKRGGYYA
;
A
#
# COMPACT_ATOMS: atom_id res chain seq x y z
N MET A 1 -3.08 23.08 -0.54
CA MET A 1 -3.14 22.32 0.72
C MET A 1 -2.19 21.17 0.59
N ALA A 2 -1.21 21.05 1.47
CA ALA A 2 -0.26 19.94 1.41
C ALA A 2 -0.95 18.66 1.93
N ILE A 3 -0.93 17.60 1.13
CA ILE A 3 -1.45 16.28 1.55
C ILE A 3 -0.28 15.53 2.17
N CYS A 4 -0.45 15.16 3.44
CA CYS A 4 0.55 14.42 4.20
C CYS A 4 -0.03 13.06 4.61
N ILE A 5 0.55 11.98 4.06
CA ILE A 5 0.16 10.60 4.34
C ILE A 5 1.41 9.83 4.78
N GLU A 6 1.30 9.05 5.85
CA GLU A 6 2.31 8.10 6.31
C GLU A 6 1.80 6.67 6.18
N PHE A 7 2.73 5.74 6.03
CA PHE A 7 2.44 4.32 6.02
C PHE A 7 3.61 3.51 6.58
N GLU A 8 3.29 2.35 7.12
CA GLU A 8 4.27 1.38 7.60
C GLU A 8 3.78 -0.04 7.39
N LEU A 9 4.74 -0.93 7.15
CA LEU A 9 4.54 -2.36 7.01
C LEU A 9 4.31 -2.95 8.40
N ILE A 10 3.17 -3.61 8.57
CA ILE A 10 2.83 -4.34 9.79
C ILE A 10 3.52 -5.70 9.77
N GLU A 11 3.30 -6.46 8.70
CA GLU A 11 3.79 -7.83 8.56
C GLU A 11 3.82 -8.28 7.09
N GLU A 12 4.66 -9.27 6.81
CA GLU A 12 4.71 -9.99 5.54
C GLU A 12 4.28 -11.44 5.80
N ARG A 13 3.22 -11.89 5.11
CA ARG A 13 2.68 -13.25 5.18
C ARG A 13 2.85 -13.93 3.84
N GLY A 14 4.00 -14.57 3.66
CA GLY A 14 4.36 -15.16 2.37
C GLY A 14 4.56 -14.06 1.32
N THR A 15 3.70 -14.02 0.29
CA THR A 15 3.75 -13.00 -0.77
C THR A 15 2.93 -11.74 -0.45
N VAL A 16 2.09 -11.78 0.58
CA VAL A 16 1.18 -10.70 0.96
C VAL A 16 1.83 -9.80 1.99
N ALA A 17 1.81 -8.50 1.76
CA ALA A 17 2.26 -7.49 2.72
C ALA A 17 1.08 -6.68 3.26
N ARG A 18 1.00 -6.57 4.58
CA ARG A 18 -0.02 -5.79 5.28
C ARG A 18 0.55 -4.47 5.76
N TYR A 19 -0.13 -3.39 5.44
CA TYR A 19 0.26 -2.02 5.77
C TYR A 19 -0.81 -1.33 6.59
N ARG A 20 -0.37 -0.48 7.51
CA ARG A 20 -1.20 0.58 8.10
C ARG A 20 -0.82 1.91 7.48
N TYR A 21 -1.80 2.79 7.27
CA TYR A 21 -1.61 4.11 6.67
C TYR A 21 -2.62 5.12 7.21
N GLY A 22 -2.33 6.40 7.01
CA GLY A 22 -3.16 7.49 7.51
C GLY A 22 -2.49 8.84 7.38
N HIS A 23 -3.05 9.85 8.05
CA HIS A 23 -2.46 11.17 8.10
C HIS A 23 -1.15 11.17 8.88
N CYS A 24 -0.21 12.01 8.44
CA CYS A 24 1.04 12.21 9.17
C CYS A 24 0.78 12.70 10.60
N MET A 25 1.67 12.32 11.53
CA MET A 25 1.62 12.74 12.94
C MET A 25 0.32 12.37 13.67
N GLN A 26 -0.47 11.48 13.09
CA GLN A 26 -1.68 10.92 13.69
C GLN A 26 -1.56 9.40 13.73
N THR A 27 -2.46 8.76 14.48
CA THR A 27 -2.60 7.31 14.44
C THR A 27 -2.94 6.88 13.01
N LEU A 28 -2.19 5.90 12.47
CA LEU A 28 -2.48 5.31 11.18
C LEU A 28 -3.72 4.40 11.32
N GLU A 29 -4.90 4.98 11.10
CA GLU A 29 -6.21 4.35 11.35
C GLU A 29 -6.65 3.34 10.28
N TYR A 30 -6.01 3.31 9.12
CA TYR A 30 -6.42 2.48 7.99
C TYR A 30 -5.43 1.36 7.73
N GLU A 31 -5.93 0.26 7.21
CA GLU A 31 -5.12 -0.89 6.86
C GLU A 31 -5.46 -1.44 5.48
N MET A 32 -4.43 -1.96 4.82
CA MET A 32 -4.57 -2.63 3.54
C MET A 32 -3.55 -3.77 3.39
N GLU A 33 -3.89 -4.74 2.58
CA GLU A 33 -3.02 -5.82 2.14
C GLU A 33 -2.81 -5.73 0.62
N VAL A 34 -1.60 -6.08 0.20
CA VAL A 34 -1.19 -6.09 -1.21
C VAL A 34 -0.31 -7.31 -1.48
N ASP A 35 -0.49 -7.93 -2.65
CA ASP A 35 0.39 -8.99 -3.16
C ASP A 35 1.08 -8.50 -4.43
N LEU A 36 2.21 -7.82 -4.24
CA LEU A 36 3.01 -7.30 -5.35
C LEU A 36 3.78 -8.40 -6.07
N SER A 37 4.05 -9.53 -5.42
CA SER A 37 4.67 -10.68 -6.07
C SER A 37 3.78 -11.19 -7.21
N LYS A 38 2.48 -11.38 -6.96
CA LYS A 38 1.51 -11.80 -7.98
C LYS A 38 1.28 -10.76 -9.08
N LEU A 39 1.35 -9.48 -8.72
CA LEU A 39 1.25 -8.40 -9.69
C LEU A 39 2.47 -8.35 -10.63
N MET A 40 3.66 -8.64 -10.09
CA MET A 40 4.91 -8.63 -10.87
C MET A 40 5.12 -9.92 -11.65
N SER A 41 4.66 -11.07 -11.16
CA SER A 41 4.68 -12.35 -11.88
C SER A 41 3.69 -12.39 -13.07
N GLY A 42 2.71 -11.49 -13.08
CA GLY A 42 1.66 -11.43 -14.10
C GLY A 42 0.48 -12.36 -13.80
N GLU A 43 0.43 -12.99 -12.62
CA GLU A 43 -0.75 -13.71 -12.14
C GLU A 43 -1.95 -12.77 -11.97
N ILE A 44 -1.69 -11.51 -11.57
CA ILE A 44 -2.66 -10.42 -11.62
C ILE A 44 -2.36 -9.58 -12.86
N ALA A 45 -3.36 -9.48 -13.74
CA ALA A 45 -3.22 -8.68 -14.96
C ALA A 45 -3.04 -7.20 -14.63
N LYS A 46 -2.17 -6.49 -15.37
CA LYS A 46 -1.82 -5.08 -15.08
C LYS A 46 -3.00 -4.11 -15.23
N ASP A 47 -4.02 -4.50 -15.99
CA ASP A 47 -5.27 -3.77 -16.18
C ASP A 47 -6.30 -4.06 -15.07
N THR A 48 -5.98 -4.95 -14.12
CA THR A 48 -6.84 -5.23 -12.97
C THR A 48 -7.09 -3.93 -12.19
N PRO A 49 -8.37 -3.58 -11.94
CA PRO A 49 -8.72 -2.44 -11.12
C PRO A 49 -8.04 -2.45 -9.74
N LEU A 50 -7.54 -1.31 -9.27
CA LEU A 50 -6.78 -1.21 -8.01
C LEU A 50 -7.57 -1.71 -6.78
N ASN A 51 -8.90 -1.57 -6.78
CA ASN A 51 -9.78 -2.09 -5.72
C ASN A 51 -9.82 -3.63 -5.66
N ASN A 52 -9.39 -4.32 -6.71
CA ASN A 52 -9.23 -5.78 -6.72
C ASN A 52 -7.79 -6.20 -6.39
N ILE A 53 -6.84 -5.27 -6.42
CA ILE A 53 -5.43 -5.49 -6.05
C ILE A 53 -5.21 -5.21 -4.56
N ILE A 54 -5.86 -4.16 -4.05
CA ILE A 54 -5.76 -3.70 -2.67
C ILE A 54 -6.91 -4.28 -1.87
N VAL A 55 -6.60 -5.07 -0.86
CA VAL A 55 -7.59 -5.61 0.08
C VAL A 55 -7.60 -4.74 1.32
N PHE A 56 -8.73 -4.08 1.60
CA PHE A 56 -8.89 -3.27 2.82
C PHE A 56 -9.25 -4.17 4.00
N THR A 57 -8.48 -4.09 5.09
CA THR A 57 -8.65 -4.94 6.27
C THR A 57 -9.20 -4.21 7.49
N SER A 58 -9.25 -2.88 7.46
CA SER A 58 -9.85 -2.03 8.51
C SER A 58 -11.31 -1.67 8.21
N GLU A 59 -12.13 -1.48 9.26
CA GLU A 59 -13.55 -1.05 9.12
C GLU A 59 -13.68 0.31 8.44
N LYS A 60 -12.78 1.25 8.78
CA LYS A 60 -12.64 2.52 8.08
C LYS A 60 -11.64 2.35 6.93
N LYS A 61 -11.89 2.98 5.79
CA LYS A 61 -10.93 3.02 4.68
C LYS A 61 -10.91 4.40 4.02
N SER A 62 -9.74 4.75 3.49
CA SER A 62 -9.56 5.90 2.60
C SER A 62 -8.91 5.45 1.31
N GLU A 63 -9.73 5.16 0.29
CA GLU A 63 -9.25 4.65 -1.01
C GLU A 63 -8.27 5.63 -1.66
N PHE A 64 -8.54 6.94 -1.53
CA PHE A 64 -7.64 7.99 -2.01
C PHE A 64 -6.22 7.85 -1.41
N MET A 65 -6.11 7.67 -0.10
CA MET A 65 -4.81 7.51 0.56
C MET A 65 -4.17 6.17 0.21
N ALA A 66 -4.95 5.09 0.20
CA ALA A 66 -4.49 3.76 -0.16
C ALA A 66 -3.85 3.75 -1.56
N TYR A 67 -4.47 4.41 -2.54
CA TYR A 67 -3.90 4.51 -3.90
C TYR A 67 -2.58 5.28 -3.94
N ARG A 68 -2.43 6.33 -3.11
CA ARG A 68 -1.17 7.07 -2.99
C ARG A 68 -0.07 6.23 -2.35
N VAL A 69 -0.41 5.53 -1.27
CA VAL A 69 0.51 4.63 -0.57
C VAL A 69 0.90 3.46 -1.48
N PHE A 70 -0.07 2.81 -2.12
CA PHE A 70 0.15 1.74 -3.09
C PHE A 70 1.12 2.17 -4.19
N SER A 71 0.95 3.36 -4.78
CA SER A 71 1.85 3.85 -5.82
C SER A 71 3.31 3.96 -5.33
N LYS A 72 3.54 4.34 -4.07
CA LYS A 72 4.88 4.40 -3.48
C LYS A 72 5.44 3.00 -3.23
N ILE A 73 4.64 2.10 -2.66
CA ILE A 73 5.06 0.72 -2.38
C ILE A 73 5.37 -0.01 -3.69
N TYR A 74 4.48 0.07 -4.68
CA TYR A 74 4.66 -0.52 -6.00
C TYR A 74 5.96 -0.09 -6.66
N LYS A 75 6.24 1.22 -6.69
CA LYS A 75 7.48 1.76 -7.29
C LYS A 75 8.73 1.25 -6.58
N HIS A 76 8.71 1.18 -5.25
CA HIS A 76 9.84 0.66 -4.50
C HIS A 76 10.05 -0.83 -4.76
N TYR A 77 8.98 -1.63 -4.71
CA TYR A 77 9.04 -3.07 -4.97
C TYR A 77 9.51 -3.36 -6.41
N ALA A 78 9.05 -2.58 -7.38
CA ALA A 78 9.49 -2.72 -8.77
C ALA A 78 10.98 -2.39 -8.99
N ALA A 79 11.57 -1.53 -8.15
CA ALA A 79 12.97 -1.15 -8.23
C ALA A 79 13.88 -2.09 -7.43
N GLU A 80 13.50 -2.46 -6.21
CA GLU A 80 14.34 -3.15 -5.24
C GLU A 80 13.96 -4.63 -5.04
N GLY A 81 12.79 -5.06 -5.53
CA GLY A 81 12.28 -6.42 -5.34
C GLY A 81 11.84 -6.74 -3.90
N GLN A 82 11.71 -5.73 -3.04
CA GLN A 82 11.35 -5.89 -1.63
C GLN A 82 10.28 -4.89 -1.20
N TYR A 83 9.52 -5.23 -0.16
CA TYR A 83 8.51 -4.35 0.42
C TYR A 83 9.16 -3.22 1.22
N VAL A 84 8.70 -1.99 0.97
CA VAL A 84 9.18 -0.82 1.72
C VAL A 84 8.61 -0.83 3.14
N LYS A 85 9.47 -0.85 4.15
CA LYS A 85 9.02 -0.97 5.56
C LYS A 85 8.24 0.23 6.07
N ARG A 86 8.58 1.44 5.63
CA ARG A 86 7.92 2.69 6.03
C ARG A 86 8.12 3.76 4.99
N GLY A 87 7.19 4.70 4.90
CA GLY A 87 7.34 5.85 4.02
C GLY A 87 6.21 6.85 4.17
N GLY A 88 6.22 7.82 3.26
CA GLY A 88 5.19 8.85 3.22
C GLY A 88 4.95 9.39 1.82
N TYR A 89 3.83 10.09 1.69
CA TYR A 89 3.47 10.87 0.53
C TYR A 89 3.26 12.32 0.98
N TYR A 90 4.02 13.22 0.38
CA TYR A 90 3.98 14.67 0.61
C TYR A 90 3.81 15.33 -0.76
N ALA A 91 2.73 16.10 -0.93
CA ALA A 91 2.45 16.88 -2.14
C ALA A 91 1.76 18.19 -1.79
#